data_AF-A0A7S0IQB2-F1
#
_entry.id   AF-A0A7S0IQB2-F1
#
_cell.length_a   1.000
_cell.length_b   1.000
_cell.length_c   1.000
_cell.angle_alpha   90.00
_cell.angle_beta   90.00
_cell.angle_gamma   90.00
#
_symmetry.space_group_name_H-M   'P 1'
#
loop_
_entity.id
_entity.type
_entity.pdbx_description
1 polymer ?
#
loop_
_entity_poly.entity_id
_entity_poly.type
_entity_poly.pdbx_seq_one_letter_code
_entity_poly.pdbx_strand_id
1 'polypeptide(L)'
;LFHYQVPATLGATLFAAAVGAHPGSLKMRGSRMQMLRGGSYNALSVEGRDAATAQETFTAMQVDVVDWLLASFTQEDFVVFKLDVEGAENEIVPAMLASNASKLVDVLLWECHFRRRGASGKCRCSAWEAALRASGVQFIYHDPYPFAVKEHLPVWQGLTP
;
A
#
# COMPACT_ATOMS: atom_id res chain seq x y z
N LEU A 1 -3.91 -17.28 -12.55
CA LEU A 1 -4.57 -16.80 -11.32
C LEU A 1 -4.40 -17.90 -10.26
N PHE A 2 -3.49 -17.75 -9.30
CA PHE A 2 -3.40 -18.68 -8.17
C PHE A 2 -4.32 -18.17 -7.07
N HIS A 3 -5.47 -18.82 -6.88
CA HIS A 3 -6.33 -18.61 -5.73
C HIS A 3 -5.75 -19.39 -4.55
N TYR A 4 -5.12 -18.68 -3.60
CA TYR A 4 -4.93 -19.24 -2.27
C TYR A 4 -6.16 -18.85 -1.44
N GLN A 5 -7.10 -19.78 -1.29
CA GLN A 5 -8.23 -19.59 -0.39
C GLN A 5 -7.71 -19.70 1.05
N VAL A 6 -7.59 -18.56 1.72
CA VAL A 6 -7.48 -18.50 3.18
C VAL A 6 -8.77 -19.13 3.75
N PRO A 7 -8.70 -20.01 4.77
CA PRO A 7 -9.90 -20.63 5.33
C PRO A 7 -10.96 -19.60 5.70
N ALA A 8 -12.22 -19.91 5.38
CA ALA A 8 -13.39 -19.03 5.46
C ALA A 8 -13.86 -18.65 6.88
N THR A 9 -12.94 -18.48 7.82
CA THR A 9 -13.21 -17.93 9.16
C THR A 9 -12.75 -16.47 9.30
N LEU A 10 -11.99 -15.96 8.34
CA LEU A 10 -11.63 -14.55 8.21
C LEU A 10 -12.00 -14.11 6.78
N GLY A 11 -12.91 -13.13 6.65
CA GLY A 11 -13.33 -12.56 5.37
C GLY A 11 -12.22 -11.74 4.70
N ALA A 12 -11.08 -12.39 4.40
CA ALA A 12 -9.90 -11.78 3.81
C ALA A 12 -9.51 -12.50 2.52
N THR A 13 -9.24 -11.71 1.48
CA THR A 13 -8.74 -12.19 0.19
C THR A 13 -7.36 -11.60 -0.05
N LEU A 14 -6.38 -12.46 -0.34
CA LEU A 14 -5.03 -12.05 -0.68
C LEU A 14 -4.81 -12.10 -2.19
N PHE A 15 -4.38 -10.98 -2.77
CA PHE A 15 -3.93 -10.90 -4.15
C PHE A 15 -2.41 -10.78 -4.17
N ALA A 16 -1.72 -11.81 -4.69
CA ALA A 16 -0.28 -11.77 -4.94
C ALA A 16 0.02 -10.99 -6.23
N ALA A 17 -0.18 -9.68 -6.20
CA ALA A 17 -0.03 -8.78 -7.34
C ALA A 17 0.52 -7.42 -6.89
N ALA A 18 1.15 -6.71 -7.83
CA ALA A 18 1.35 -5.28 -7.68
C ALA A 18 0.00 -4.55 -7.84
N VAL A 19 -0.07 -3.32 -7.34
CA VAL A 19 -1.25 -2.46 -7.42
C VAL A 19 -0.87 -1.15 -8.10
N GLY A 20 -1.74 -0.69 -9.00
CA GLY A 20 -1.62 0.56 -9.74
C GLY A 20 -2.97 1.08 -10.22
N ALA A 21 -2.96 2.04 -11.14
CA ALA A 21 -4.17 2.67 -11.71
C ALA A 21 -4.53 2.18 -13.11
N HIS A 22 -3.91 1.09 -13.54
CA HIS A 22 -4.19 0.40 -14.80
C HIS A 22 -3.70 -1.05 -14.73
N PRO A 23 -4.27 -1.96 -15.54
CA PRO A 23 -3.72 -3.31 -15.68
C PRO A 23 -2.30 -3.28 -16.26
N GLY A 24 -1.46 -4.23 -15.87
CA GLY A 24 -0.11 -4.31 -16.42
C GLY A 24 0.79 -5.28 -15.71
N SER A 25 2.09 -5.00 -15.73
CA SER A 25 3.07 -5.68 -14.89
C SER A 25 4.08 -4.69 -14.34
N LEU A 26 4.54 -4.95 -13.11
CA LEU A 26 5.55 -4.17 -12.41
C LEU A 26 6.81 -5.02 -12.27
N LYS A 27 7.95 -4.44 -12.65
CA LYS A 27 9.26 -5.03 -12.38
C LYS A 27 9.74 -4.58 -11.00
N MET A 28 10.00 -5.53 -10.13
CA MET A 28 10.48 -5.29 -8.78
C MET A 28 11.90 -5.85 -8.64
N ARG A 29 12.77 -5.13 -7.95
CA ARG A 29 14.15 -5.55 -7.70
C ARG A 29 14.40 -5.65 -6.21
N GLY A 30 14.95 -6.78 -5.78
CA GLY A 30 15.26 -7.04 -4.38
C GLY A 30 15.58 -8.50 -4.15
N SER A 31 15.79 -8.87 -2.89
CA SER A 31 15.89 -10.27 -2.52
C SER A 31 14.51 -10.91 -2.42
N ARG A 32 14.45 -12.24 -2.51
CA ARG A 32 13.19 -12.99 -2.28
C ARG A 32 12.57 -12.66 -0.92
N MET A 33 13.38 -12.53 0.12
CA MET A 33 12.90 -12.15 1.45
C MET A 33 12.36 -10.73 1.51
N GLN A 34 12.96 -9.80 0.75
CA GLN A 34 12.45 -8.44 0.63
C GLN A 34 11.08 -8.43 -0.08
N MET A 35 10.87 -9.28 -1.08
CA MET A 35 9.57 -9.39 -1.76
C MET A 35 8.48 -10.01 -0.87
N LEU A 36 8.84 -10.85 0.10
CA LEU A 36 7.88 -11.45 1.04
C LEU A 36 7.55 -10.53 2.23
N ARG A 37 8.55 -9.82 2.76
CA ARG A 37 8.40 -9.01 3.98
C ARG A 37 8.03 -7.56 3.71
N GLY A 38 8.44 -7.01 2.56
CA GLY A 38 8.41 -5.57 2.31
C GLY A 38 9.52 -4.80 3.06
N GLY A 39 9.71 -3.54 2.70
CA GLY A 39 10.63 -2.60 3.33
C GLY A 39 12.12 -2.84 3.06
N SER A 40 12.97 -1.99 3.63
CA SER A 40 14.43 -2.14 3.58
C SER A 40 14.85 -3.28 4.52
N TYR A 41 15.16 -4.45 3.97
CA TYR A 41 15.74 -5.54 4.74
C TYR A 41 17.17 -5.17 5.17
N ASN A 42 17.30 -4.56 6.36
CA ASN A 42 18.59 -4.40 7.00
C ASN A 42 19.02 -5.75 7.55
N ALA A 43 19.95 -6.36 6.83
CA ALA A 43 20.66 -7.55 7.22
C ALA A 43 21.50 -7.30 8.49
N LEU A 44 20.88 -7.44 9.66
CA LEU A 44 21.60 -7.43 10.94
C LEU A 44 22.43 -8.72 11.14
N SER A 45 22.31 -9.72 10.25
CA SER A 45 23.15 -10.92 10.20
C SER A 45 24.00 -10.98 8.92
N VAL A 46 25.15 -11.65 8.98
CA VAL A 46 26.05 -11.85 7.83
C VAL A 46 25.37 -12.66 6.72
N GLU A 47 24.57 -13.68 7.07
CA GLU A 47 23.74 -14.43 6.11
C GLU A 47 22.62 -13.58 5.51
N GLY A 48 22.06 -12.67 6.31
CA GLY A 48 21.12 -11.66 5.82
C GLY A 48 21.78 -10.73 4.81
N ARG A 49 23.10 -10.48 4.89
CA ARG A 49 23.79 -9.56 3.98
C ARG A 49 23.95 -10.19 2.61
N ASP A 50 24.34 -11.46 2.54
CA ASP A 50 24.46 -12.18 1.27
C ASP A 50 23.08 -12.30 0.57
N ALA A 51 22.03 -12.62 1.34
CA ALA A 51 20.65 -12.61 0.85
C ALA A 51 20.16 -11.20 0.47
N ALA A 52 20.55 -10.14 1.19
CA ALA A 52 20.21 -8.75 0.86
C ALA A 52 20.96 -8.24 -0.39
N THR A 53 22.15 -8.77 -0.67
CA THR A 53 22.92 -8.44 -1.88
C THR A 53 22.48 -9.21 -3.12
N ALA A 54 21.83 -10.36 -2.96
CA ALA A 54 21.20 -11.09 -4.06
C ALA A 54 19.98 -10.31 -4.57
N GLN A 55 20.20 -9.39 -5.51
CA GLN A 55 19.14 -8.65 -6.17
C GLN A 55 18.69 -9.37 -7.43
N GLU A 56 17.56 -10.03 -7.34
CA GLU A 56 16.84 -10.59 -8.48
C GLU A 56 15.85 -9.54 -9.02
N THR A 57 15.41 -9.72 -10.27
CA THR A 57 14.31 -8.94 -10.85
C THR A 57 13.10 -9.86 -10.96
N PHE A 58 12.01 -9.48 -10.31
CA PHE A 58 10.73 -10.16 -10.36
C PHE A 58 9.76 -9.35 -11.22
N THR A 59 8.85 -10.04 -11.91
CA THR A 59 7.75 -9.40 -12.62
C THR A 59 6.45 -9.82 -11.94
N ALA A 60 5.73 -8.87 -11.36
CA ALA A 60 4.42 -9.07 -10.78
C ALA A 60 3.36 -8.54 -11.75
N MET A 61 2.22 -9.24 -11.87
CA MET A 61 1.05 -8.66 -12.52
C MET A 61 0.55 -7.48 -11.70
N GLN A 62 0.06 -6.45 -12.37
CA GLN A 62 -0.48 -5.25 -11.75
C GLN A 62 -2.01 -5.23 -11.86
N VAL A 63 -2.67 -5.05 -10.73
CA VAL A 63 -4.12 -4.84 -10.61
C VAL A 63 -4.42 -3.35 -10.68
N ASP A 64 -5.44 -2.98 -11.46
CA ASP A 64 -6.06 -1.67 -11.39
C ASP A 64 -6.93 -1.59 -10.15
N VAL A 65 -6.42 -0.97 -9.08
CA VAL A 65 -7.16 -0.89 -7.81
C VAL A 65 -8.31 0.11 -7.89
N VAL A 66 -8.26 1.07 -8.82
CA VAL A 66 -9.31 2.08 -8.97
C VAL A 66 -10.54 1.44 -9.61
N ASP A 67 -10.34 0.68 -10.69
CA ASP A 67 -11.41 -0.10 -11.31
C ASP A 67 -11.96 -1.16 -10.33
N TRP A 68 -11.07 -1.83 -9.58
CA TRP A 68 -11.49 -2.80 -8.58
C TRP A 68 -12.35 -2.18 -7.46
N LEU A 69 -12.00 -0.99 -6.95
CA LEU A 69 -12.80 -0.28 -5.95
C LEU A 69 -14.21 0.02 -6.49
N LEU A 70 -14.31 0.56 -7.70
CA LEU A 70 -15.58 0.89 -8.36
C LEU A 70 -16.45 -0.34 -8.63
N ALA A 71 -15.84 -1.49 -8.88
CA ALA A 71 -16.55 -2.75 -9.13
C ALA A 71 -16.95 -3.49 -7.84
N SER A 72 -16.31 -3.19 -6.70
CA SER A 72 -16.44 -3.97 -5.47
C SER A 72 -17.30 -3.33 -4.40
N PHE A 73 -17.41 -2.00 -4.39
CA PHE A 73 -18.06 -1.25 -3.31
C PHE A 73 -19.07 -0.25 -3.85
N THR A 74 -20.05 0.07 -3.01
CA THR A 74 -20.98 1.18 -3.22
C THR A 74 -20.83 2.24 -2.13
N GLN A 75 -21.53 3.38 -2.24
CA GLN A 75 -21.44 4.45 -1.24
C GLN A 75 -22.12 4.10 0.09
N GLU A 76 -22.87 3.01 0.14
CA GLU A 76 -23.49 2.47 1.35
C GLU A 76 -22.51 1.65 2.20
N ASP A 77 -21.39 1.21 1.62
CA ASP A 77 -20.34 0.48 2.33
C ASP A 77 -19.45 1.44 3.13
N PHE A 78 -18.97 0.99 4.29
CA PHE A 78 -17.93 1.72 5.03
C PHE A 78 -16.55 1.19 4.65
N VAL A 79 -15.78 1.97 3.90
CA VAL A 79 -14.51 1.52 3.31
C VAL A 79 -13.32 2.21 3.97
N VAL A 80 -12.43 1.38 4.51
CA VAL A 80 -11.11 1.79 4.98
C VAL A 80 -10.08 1.35 3.94
N PHE A 81 -9.40 2.31 3.33
CA PHE A 81 -8.38 2.05 2.31
C PHE A 81 -6.99 2.42 2.83
N LYS A 82 -6.09 1.44 2.94
CA LYS A 82 -4.67 1.68 3.25
C LYS A 82 -3.85 1.67 1.97
N LEU A 83 -3.07 2.72 1.75
CA LEU A 83 -2.23 2.92 0.58
C LEU A 83 -0.79 3.25 0.98
N ASP A 84 0.09 2.31 0.65
CA ASP A 84 1.54 2.28 0.93
C ASP A 84 2.12 1.33 -0.14
N VAL A 85 2.45 1.90 -1.30
CA VAL A 85 2.73 1.19 -2.55
C VAL A 85 3.94 1.79 -3.28
N GLU A 86 4.86 2.39 -2.53
CA GLU A 86 6.22 2.73 -2.97
C GLU A 86 6.28 3.55 -4.28
N GLY A 87 5.37 4.52 -4.45
CA GLY A 87 5.35 5.47 -5.55
C GLY A 87 4.13 5.35 -6.48
N ALA A 88 3.43 4.21 -6.48
CA ALA A 88 2.21 4.05 -7.29
C ALA A 88 1.04 4.93 -6.81
N GLU A 89 1.16 5.58 -5.64
CA GLU A 89 0.19 6.58 -5.18
C GLU A 89 0.06 7.75 -6.18
N ASN A 90 1.11 8.00 -6.97
CA ASN A 90 1.14 9.07 -7.97
C ASN A 90 0.22 8.84 -9.17
N GLU A 91 -0.16 7.60 -9.44
CA GLU A 91 -1.13 7.25 -10.47
C GLU A 91 -2.50 6.94 -9.86
N ILE A 92 -2.52 6.24 -8.72
CA ILE A 92 -3.75 5.79 -8.06
C ILE A 92 -4.58 6.98 -7.57
N VAL A 93 -3.99 7.92 -6.82
CA VAL A 93 -4.76 9.02 -6.21
C VAL A 93 -5.38 9.95 -7.27
N PRO A 94 -4.64 10.41 -8.31
CA PRO A 94 -5.27 11.15 -9.40
C PRO A 94 -6.37 10.38 -10.12
N ALA A 95 -6.18 9.08 -10.37
CA ALA A 95 -7.19 8.26 -11.02
C ALA A 95 -8.45 8.12 -10.17
N MET A 96 -8.32 7.91 -8.84
CA MET A 96 -9.46 7.89 -7.91
C MET A 96 -10.25 9.19 -7.93
N LEU A 97 -9.55 10.34 -7.96
CA LEU A 97 -10.19 11.66 -8.02
C LEU A 97 -10.89 11.88 -9.37
N ALA A 98 -10.28 11.45 -10.47
CA ALA A 98 -10.84 11.61 -11.81
C ALA A 98 -12.06 10.70 -12.07
N SER A 99 -12.06 9.49 -11.51
CA SER A 99 -13.13 8.50 -11.68
C SER A 99 -14.24 8.59 -10.64
N ASN A 100 -14.09 9.45 -9.62
CA ASN A 100 -14.91 9.50 -8.40
C ASN A 100 -14.81 8.25 -7.50
N ALA A 101 -13.86 7.34 -7.71
CA ALA A 101 -13.65 6.21 -6.80
C ALA A 101 -13.32 6.66 -5.37
N SER A 102 -12.77 7.87 -5.19
CA SER A 102 -12.53 8.42 -3.85
C SER A 102 -13.81 8.65 -3.02
N LYS A 103 -14.99 8.73 -3.65
CA LYS A 103 -16.29 8.80 -2.95
C LYS A 103 -16.64 7.51 -2.22
N LEU A 104 -16.04 6.40 -2.63
CA LEU A 104 -16.26 5.09 -2.02
C LEU A 104 -15.39 4.89 -0.77
N VAL A 105 -14.51 5.84 -0.41
CA VAL A 105 -13.55 5.67 0.67
C VAL A 105 -13.84 6.64 1.81
N ASP A 106 -14.22 6.12 2.98
CA ASP A 106 -14.45 6.91 4.18
C ASP A 106 -13.15 7.29 4.89
N VAL A 107 -12.25 6.30 5.00
CA VAL A 107 -10.99 6.42 5.75
C VAL A 107 -9.83 6.03 4.85
N LEU A 108 -8.90 6.95 4.64
CA LEU A 108 -7.67 6.72 3.90
C LEU A 108 -6.46 6.71 4.86
N LEU A 109 -5.76 5.59 4.94
CA LEU A 109 -4.46 5.46 5.61
C LEU A 109 -3.38 5.56 4.55
N TRP A 110 -2.55 6.61 4.57
CA TRP A 110 -1.72 6.97 3.43
C TRP A 110 -0.27 7.26 3.80
N GLU A 111 0.64 6.50 3.23
CA GLU A 111 2.06 6.86 3.20
C GLU A 111 2.41 7.58 1.89
N CYS A 112 2.84 8.85 2.00
CA CYS A 112 3.31 9.60 0.84
C CYS A 112 4.74 9.18 0.46
N HIS A 113 4.87 8.38 -0.58
CA HIS A 113 6.17 8.06 -1.20
C HIS A 113 6.67 9.10 -2.23
N PHE A 114 6.27 10.37 -2.07
CA PHE A 114 6.72 11.45 -2.95
C PHE A 114 7.94 12.18 -2.39
N ARG A 115 9.15 11.64 -2.59
CA ARG A 115 10.42 12.38 -2.40
C ARG A 115 11.03 12.72 -3.76
N ARG A 116 11.15 14.02 -4.08
CA ARG A 116 12.16 14.46 -5.05
C ARG A 116 13.53 14.19 -4.40
N ARG A 117 14.40 13.38 -5.02
CA ARG A 117 15.81 13.31 -4.60
C ARG A 117 16.35 14.75 -4.53
N GLY A 118 16.68 15.21 -3.33
CA GLY A 118 17.36 16.49 -3.10
C GLY A 118 16.52 17.78 -3.08
N ALA A 119 15.20 17.76 -2.87
CA ALA A 119 14.45 19.00 -2.67
C ALA A 119 13.66 19.03 -1.36
N SER A 120 13.97 19.99 -0.49
CA SER A 120 13.12 20.42 0.62
C SER A 120 11.92 21.19 0.06
N GLY A 121 10.75 20.54 0.03
CA GLY A 121 9.49 21.12 -0.43
C GLY A 121 8.33 20.17 -0.15
N LYS A 122 7.11 20.71 0.03
CA LYS A 122 5.89 19.96 0.35
C LYS A 122 5.66 18.83 -0.67
N CYS A 123 5.47 17.59 -0.19
CA CYS A 123 5.17 16.43 -1.03
C CYS A 123 3.86 16.66 -1.82
N ARG A 124 3.78 16.25 -3.10
CA ARG A 124 2.59 16.46 -3.95
C ARG A 124 1.31 15.85 -3.37
N CYS A 125 1.41 14.86 -2.49
CA CYS A 125 0.25 14.29 -1.80
C CYS A 125 -0.53 15.33 -1.00
N SER A 126 0.14 16.36 -0.46
CA SER A 126 -0.55 17.48 0.20
C SER A 126 -1.46 18.27 -0.74
N ALA A 127 -1.18 18.29 -2.05
CA ALA A 127 -2.01 18.94 -3.04
C ALA A 127 -3.29 18.15 -3.35
N TRP A 128 -3.25 16.82 -3.22
CA TRP A 128 -4.42 15.96 -3.44
C TRP A 128 -5.28 15.79 -2.20
N GLU A 129 -4.73 16.01 -1.00
CA GLU A 129 -5.47 15.84 0.25
C GLU A 129 -6.74 16.72 0.29
N ALA A 130 -6.64 17.99 -0.10
CA ALA A 130 -7.81 18.88 -0.17
C ALA A 130 -8.88 18.35 -1.15
N ALA A 131 -8.45 17.81 -2.30
CA ALA A 131 -9.36 17.23 -3.29
C ALA A 131 -9.99 15.93 -2.79
N LEU A 132 -9.24 15.08 -2.09
CA LEU A 132 -9.75 13.85 -1.48
C LEU A 132 -10.82 14.16 -0.44
N ARG A 133 -10.57 15.12 0.46
CA ARG A 133 -11.55 15.58 1.44
C ARG A 133 -12.79 16.17 0.77
N ALA A 134 -12.60 17.04 -0.23
CA ALA A 134 -13.70 17.61 -1.00
C ALA A 134 -14.52 16.56 -1.77
N SER A 135 -13.89 15.43 -2.12
CA SER A 135 -14.57 14.33 -2.79
C SER A 135 -15.37 13.42 -1.85
N GLY A 136 -15.21 13.51 -0.53
CA GLY A 136 -15.97 12.72 0.45
C GLY A 136 -15.15 11.90 1.43
N VAL A 137 -13.82 11.84 1.28
CA VAL A 137 -12.95 11.12 2.24
C VAL A 137 -12.96 11.83 3.58
N GLN A 138 -13.58 11.21 4.58
CA GLN A 138 -13.82 11.84 5.89
C GLN A 138 -12.53 11.94 6.71
N PHE A 139 -11.76 10.85 6.76
CA PHE A 139 -10.55 10.76 7.57
C PHE A 139 -9.36 10.39 6.70
N ILE A 140 -8.26 11.13 6.86
CA ILE A 140 -6.98 10.83 6.21
C ILE A 140 -5.94 10.78 7.31
N TYR A 141 -5.29 9.62 7.47
CA TYR A 141 -4.20 9.39 8.40
C TYR A 141 -2.90 9.22 7.63
N HIS A 142 -1.87 9.96 8.02
CA HIS A 142 -0.55 9.88 7.41
C HIS A 142 0.36 8.93 8.18
N ASP A 143 1.21 8.19 7.47
CA ASP A 143 2.30 7.45 8.11
C ASP A 143 3.45 8.39 8.53
N PRO A 144 4.05 8.25 9.75
CA PRO A 144 3.75 7.26 10.79
C PRO A 144 2.38 7.49 11.43
N TYR A 145 1.53 6.45 11.43
CA TYR A 145 0.16 6.56 11.92
C TYR A 145 0.13 6.95 13.41
N PRO A 146 -0.49 8.08 13.79
CA PRO A 146 -0.43 8.59 15.17
C PRO A 146 -1.02 7.65 16.22
N PHE A 147 -1.91 6.74 15.83
CA PHE A 147 -2.51 5.74 16.71
C PHE A 147 -1.67 4.46 16.82
N ALA A 148 -0.66 4.27 15.98
CA ALA A 148 0.18 3.07 15.95
C ALA A 148 1.48 3.21 16.78
N VAL A 149 1.54 4.19 17.69
CA VAL A 149 2.71 4.39 18.56
C VAL A 149 2.99 3.12 19.36
N LYS A 150 4.27 2.73 19.42
CA LYS A 150 4.74 1.45 20.00
C LYS A 150 4.26 1.17 21.44
N GLU A 151 3.91 2.21 22.19
CA GLU A 151 3.41 2.09 23.57
C GLU A 151 2.03 1.42 23.66
N HIS A 152 1.29 1.30 22.54
CA HIS A 152 -0.06 0.71 22.50
C HIS A 152 -0.19 -0.48 21.55
N LEU A 153 0.92 -0.93 20.95
CA LEU A 153 0.90 -2.18 20.19
C LEU A 153 0.73 -3.35 21.17
N PRO A 154 -0.24 -4.27 20.98
CA PRO A 154 -0.30 -5.47 21.79
C PRO A 154 1.05 -6.19 21.68
N VAL A 155 1.65 -6.51 22.83
CA VAL A 155 2.77 -7.44 22.85
C VAL A 155 2.22 -8.75 22.30
N TRP A 156 2.58 -9.09 21.06
CA TRP A 156 2.26 -10.38 20.46
C TRP A 156 3.03 -11.47 21.21
N GLN A 157 2.48 -11.92 22.34
CA GLN A 157 2.98 -13.06 23.10
C GLN A 157 2.74 -14.32 22.27
N GLY A 158 3.67 -14.68 21.40
CA GLY A 158 3.49 -15.92 20.63
C GLY A 158 4.53 -16.28 19.58
N LEU A 159 5.49 -15.42 19.26
CA LEU A 159 6.59 -15.79 18.36
C LEU A 159 7.92 -15.37 18.96
N THR A 160 8.36 -16.14 19.95
CA THR A 160 9.80 -16.30 20.19
C THR A 160 10.40 -17.10 19.02
N PRO A 161 11.62 -16.76 18.57
CA PRO A 161 12.30 -17.45 17.48
C PRO A 161 12.52 -18.94 17.77
#